data_AF-A0AAV3A2C5-F1
#
_entry.id   AF-A0AAV3A2C5-F1
#
_cell.length_a   1.000
_cell.length_b   1.000
_cell.length_c   1.000
_cell.angle_alpha   90.00
_cell.angle_beta   90.00
_cell.angle_gamma   90.00
#
_symmetry.space_group_name_H-M   'P 1'
#
loop_
_entity.id
_entity.type
_entity.pdbx_description
1 polymer ?
#
loop_
_entity_poly.entity_id
_entity_poly.type
_entity_poly.pdbx_seq_one_letter_code
_entity_poly.pdbx_strand_id
1 'polypeptide(L)'
;MNLADHLSAEIQSSITIEYLNGSGQALNRKVMRNALTSLGRNEFRELVLKVRDGKLPQNFILKQIQLFTRFIRDGKSSIVLQPDNVQLLISNCPSDKLKHFMKTLMIKHEAGKNGKPVNDRMKLLAGLPRTFETISPVQRKDVEQANEMRAKANTETPVKRKGLSNREPNKTNGCPQKRIKNLLFMCQISELRPSKKPTLSMPRQLNLSTEQSLVLSTVLSGKNVFFTGSAGTGKSFLLKRIIGALPPKSTYATASTGVAACHIGGTTLHAFAGIGSGKASLEQCIELANRPGVRQHWMSCRHLIIDEISMVESEFFDKLEAVARSVRRRDEPFGGIQLIV
;
A
#
# COMPACT_ATOMS: atom_id res chain seq x y z
N MET A 1 -4.36 21.89 12.24
CA MET A 1 -5.33 20.79 12.31
C MET A 1 -4.76 19.60 11.54
N ASN A 2 -4.40 18.52 12.24
CA ASN A 2 -4.17 17.23 11.62
C ASN A 2 -5.46 16.43 11.75
N LEU A 3 -6.01 15.92 10.65
CA LEU A 3 -6.76 14.67 10.72
C LEU A 3 -5.80 13.53 10.43
N ALA A 4 -5.94 12.44 11.20
CA ALA A 4 -5.58 11.14 10.69
C ALA A 4 -6.57 10.80 9.58
N ASP A 5 -6.16 10.99 8.32
CA ASP A 5 -6.93 10.52 7.17
C ASP A 5 -6.09 9.54 6.36
N HIS A 6 -6.33 8.27 6.68
CA HIS A 6 -6.16 7.08 5.85
C HIS A 6 -5.59 7.35 4.44
N LEU A 7 -4.38 6.81 4.19
CA LEU A 7 -4.07 6.26 2.86
C LEU A 7 -4.93 5.01 2.66
N SER A 8 -6.23 5.23 2.45
CA SER A 8 -7.19 4.17 2.30
C SER A 8 -6.85 3.42 1.02
N ALA A 9 -6.37 2.19 1.16
CA ALA A 9 -6.46 1.22 0.08
C ALA A 9 -7.93 0.92 -0.27
N GLU A 10 -8.89 1.37 0.54
CA GLU A 10 -10.32 1.15 0.38
C GLU A 10 -11.11 2.47 0.37
N ILE A 11 -11.95 2.69 -0.64
CA ILE A 11 -12.89 3.82 -0.68
C ILE A 11 -14.32 3.34 -0.69
N GLN A 12 -15.18 3.98 0.10
CA GLN A 12 -16.63 3.83 0.02
C GLN A 12 -17.15 4.90 -0.94
N SER A 13 -17.88 4.49 -1.97
CA SER A 13 -18.32 5.39 -3.05
C SER A 13 -19.45 4.79 -3.89
N SER A 14 -20.15 5.62 -4.66
CA SER A 14 -21.10 5.16 -5.68
C SER A 14 -20.36 4.88 -6.98
N ILE A 15 -20.38 3.62 -7.42
CA ILE A 15 -19.61 3.14 -8.58
C ILE A 15 -20.52 2.65 -9.67
N THR A 16 -20.26 3.10 -10.89
CA THR A 16 -20.79 2.50 -12.11
C THR A 16 -19.70 1.69 -12.77
N ILE A 17 -19.97 0.43 -13.10
CA ILE A 17 -19.15 -0.42 -13.96
C ILE A 17 -19.83 -0.46 -15.33
N GLU A 18 -19.11 -0.05 -16.37
CA GLU A 18 -19.55 -0.08 -17.77
C GLU A 18 -18.62 -1.02 -18.56
N TYR A 19 -19.21 -2.00 -19.24
CA TYR A 19 -18.51 -2.86 -20.18
C TYR A 19 -18.65 -2.23 -21.57
N LEU A 20 -17.54 -1.78 -22.14
CA LEU A 20 -17.51 -1.06 -23.41
C LEU A 20 -17.34 -2.02 -24.59
N ASN A 21 -17.97 -1.70 -25.72
CA ASN A 21 -17.67 -2.34 -27.01
C ASN A 21 -16.42 -1.72 -27.67
N GLY A 22 -16.01 -2.24 -28.83
CA GLY A 22 -14.85 -1.74 -29.57
C GLY A 22 -14.94 -0.29 -30.07
N SER A 23 -16.13 0.32 -30.04
CA SER A 23 -16.35 1.75 -30.36
C SER A 23 -16.52 2.64 -29.12
N GLY A 24 -16.31 2.10 -27.91
CA GLY A 24 -16.35 2.87 -26.65
C GLY A 24 -17.75 3.12 -26.08
N GLN A 25 -18.78 2.46 -26.61
CA GLN A 25 -20.15 2.53 -26.08
C GLN A 25 -20.39 1.46 -25.00
N ALA A 26 -21.10 1.81 -23.93
CA ALA A 26 -21.42 0.87 -22.86
C ALA A 26 -22.48 -0.16 -23.31
N LEU A 27 -22.05 -1.41 -23.48
CA LEU A 27 -22.89 -2.58 -23.77
C LEU A 27 -23.70 -3.03 -22.55
N ASN A 28 -23.12 -2.91 -21.35
CA ASN A 28 -23.76 -3.28 -20.10
C ASN A 28 -23.28 -2.33 -18.99
N ARG A 29 -24.22 -1.87 -18.16
CA ARG A 29 -23.98 -0.91 -17.07
C ARG A 29 -24.53 -1.44 -15.75
N LYS A 30 -23.65 -1.56 -14.75
CA LYS A 30 -23.99 -1.97 -13.38
C LYS A 30 -23.68 -0.85 -12.40
N VAL A 31 -24.72 -0.34 -11.72
CA VAL A 31 -24.59 0.73 -10.71
C VAL A 31 -24.66 0.13 -9.31
N MET A 32 -23.67 0.45 -8.48
CA MET A 32 -23.51 0.03 -7.09
C MET A 32 -23.46 1.29 -6.24
N ARG A 33 -24.54 1.59 -5.50
CA ARG A 33 -24.71 2.91 -4.87
C ARG A 33 -23.82 3.09 -3.62
N ASN A 34 -23.47 2.00 -2.93
CA ASN A 34 -22.69 2.03 -1.70
C ASN A 34 -21.55 1.00 -1.75
N ALA A 35 -20.72 1.08 -2.79
CA ALA A 35 -19.64 0.13 -3.00
C ALA A 35 -18.40 0.46 -2.14
N LEU A 36 -17.88 -0.54 -1.44
CA LEU A 36 -16.52 -0.54 -0.92
C LEU A 36 -15.57 -1.05 -2.01
N THR A 37 -14.62 -0.22 -2.41
CA THR A 37 -13.62 -0.55 -3.41
C THR A 37 -12.23 -0.58 -2.82
N SER A 38 -11.62 -1.76 -2.81
CA SER A 38 -10.30 -2.01 -2.26
C SER A 38 -9.25 -2.32 -3.34
N LEU A 39 -8.05 -1.80 -3.16
CA LEU A 39 -6.88 -2.08 -3.98
C LEU A 39 -6.04 -3.16 -3.29
N GLY A 40 -5.84 -4.28 -3.98
CA GLY A 40 -5.16 -5.49 -3.48
C GLY A 40 -4.13 -6.02 -4.46
N ARG A 41 -3.45 -7.10 -4.06
CA ARG A 41 -2.73 -8.00 -4.98
C ARG A 41 -3.36 -9.39 -4.92
N ASN A 42 -3.37 -10.10 -6.05
CA ASN A 42 -3.72 -11.52 -6.07
C ASN A 42 -2.51 -12.40 -5.73
N GLU A 43 -2.75 -13.70 -5.61
CA GLU A 43 -1.75 -14.76 -5.44
C GLU A 43 -0.59 -14.73 -6.47
N PHE A 44 -0.83 -14.17 -7.66
CA PHE A 44 0.17 -13.97 -8.72
C PHE A 44 0.88 -12.61 -8.66
N ARG A 45 0.68 -11.83 -7.58
CA ARG A 45 1.18 -10.47 -7.34
C ARG A 45 0.68 -9.41 -8.33
N GLU A 46 -0.29 -9.73 -9.18
CA GLU A 46 -0.95 -8.79 -10.08
C GLU A 46 -1.80 -7.82 -9.26
N LEU A 47 -1.85 -6.55 -9.67
CA LEU A 47 -2.62 -5.52 -8.98
C LEU A 47 -4.11 -5.71 -9.28
N VAL A 48 -4.96 -5.75 -8.25
CA VAL A 48 -6.40 -6.04 -8.38
C VAL A 48 -7.23 -4.97 -7.70
N LEU A 49 -8.23 -4.45 -8.40
CA LEU A 49 -9.29 -3.59 -7.87
C LEU A 49 -10.50 -4.47 -7.52
N LYS A 50 -10.84 -4.59 -6.25
CA LYS A 50 -12.01 -5.35 -5.76
C LYS A 50 -13.13 -4.39 -5.40
N VAL A 51 -14.34 -4.63 -5.91
CA VAL A 51 -15.55 -3.83 -5.68
C VAL A 51 -16.62 -4.70 -5.01
N ARG A 52 -17.10 -4.30 -3.83
CA ARG A 52 -18.11 -5.03 -3.02
C ARG A 52 -19.28 -4.11 -2.65
N ASP A 53 -20.50 -4.58 -2.82
CA ASP A 53 -21.76 -3.85 -2.50
C ASP A 53 -22.75 -4.87 -1.88
N GLY A 54 -22.36 -5.44 -0.72
CA GLY A 54 -23.06 -6.52 0.00
C GLY A 54 -23.10 -7.89 -0.69
N LYS A 55 -23.10 -7.94 -2.02
CA LYS A 55 -23.11 -9.16 -2.85
C LYS A 55 -21.69 -9.68 -3.13
N LEU A 56 -21.60 -10.78 -3.90
CA LEU A 56 -20.33 -11.35 -4.38
C LEU A 56 -19.38 -10.26 -4.92
N PRO A 57 -18.12 -10.20 -4.46
CA PRO A 57 -17.18 -9.15 -4.86
C PRO A 57 -16.75 -9.32 -6.32
N GLN A 58 -16.69 -8.22 -7.06
CA GLN A 58 -16.13 -8.19 -8.42
C GLN A 58 -14.66 -7.78 -8.35
N ASN A 59 -13.79 -8.57 -8.96
CA ASN A 59 -12.34 -8.34 -8.98
C ASN A 59 -11.92 -7.97 -10.41
N PHE A 60 -11.20 -6.87 -10.56
CA PHE A 60 -10.68 -6.40 -11.84
C PHE A 60 -9.15 -6.36 -11.80
N ILE A 61 -8.48 -7.09 -12.72
CA ILE A 61 -7.02 -7.15 -12.78
C ILE A 61 -6.52 -5.91 -13.53
N LEU A 62 -5.68 -5.11 -12.89
CA LEU A 62 -5.20 -3.82 -13.41
C LEU A 62 -3.98 -4.02 -14.33
N LYS A 63 -4.20 -4.64 -15.50
CA LYS A 63 -3.17 -4.89 -16.52
C LYS A 63 -2.68 -3.58 -17.15
N GLN A 64 -3.49 -2.97 -18.02
CA GLN A 64 -3.30 -1.61 -18.51
C GLN A 64 -4.45 -0.73 -18.02
N ILE A 65 -4.13 0.45 -17.52
CA ILE A 65 -5.11 1.37 -16.94
C ILE A 65 -4.93 2.77 -17.51
N GLN A 66 -6.04 3.49 -17.68
CA GLN A 66 -6.07 4.92 -17.93
C GLN A 66 -6.89 5.60 -16.83
N LEU A 67 -6.34 6.65 -16.23
CA LEU A 67 -6.93 7.33 -15.07
C LEU A 67 -7.38 8.74 -15.43
N PHE A 68 -8.67 9.01 -15.30
CA PHE A 68 -9.30 10.30 -15.56
C PHE A 68 -9.55 11.03 -14.25
N THR A 69 -8.66 11.97 -13.94
CA THR A 69 -8.59 12.66 -12.64
C THR A 69 -9.15 14.09 -12.66
N ARG A 70 -9.64 14.56 -13.81
CA ARG A 70 -10.10 15.94 -14.07
C ARG A 70 -11.15 16.44 -13.05
N PHE A 71 -12.05 15.56 -12.61
CA PHE A 71 -13.17 15.88 -11.73
C PHE A 71 -12.97 15.40 -10.26
N ILE A 72 -11.74 15.08 -9.85
CA ILE A 72 -11.47 14.61 -8.48
C ILE A 72 -11.88 15.63 -7.42
N ARG A 73 -11.81 16.94 -7.74
CA ARG A 73 -12.27 18.02 -6.85
C ARG A 73 -13.77 17.88 -6.51
N ASP A 74 -14.56 17.34 -7.44
CA ASP A 74 -16.00 17.13 -7.33
C ASP A 74 -16.35 15.73 -6.79
N GLY A 75 -15.36 14.98 -6.28
CA GLY A 75 -15.55 13.62 -5.78
C GLY A 75 -15.80 12.58 -6.88
N LYS A 76 -15.36 12.86 -8.12
CA LYS A 76 -15.59 12.02 -9.31
C LYS A 76 -14.29 11.63 -10.01
N SER A 77 -14.20 10.40 -10.50
CA SER A 77 -13.07 9.97 -11.35
C SER A 77 -13.49 8.80 -12.23
N SER A 78 -12.72 8.50 -13.27
CA SER A 78 -12.92 7.29 -14.08
C SER A 78 -11.63 6.51 -14.26
N ILE A 79 -11.75 5.19 -14.24
CA ILE A 79 -10.67 4.23 -14.47
C ILE A 79 -11.10 3.41 -15.68
N VAL A 80 -10.33 3.44 -16.77
CA VAL A 80 -10.55 2.56 -17.92
C VAL A 80 -9.51 1.45 -17.88
N LEU A 81 -9.96 0.21 -18.03
CA LEU A 81 -9.16 -1.01 -18.00
C LEU A 81 -9.03 -1.59 -19.39
N GLN A 82 -7.79 -1.82 -19.81
CA GLN A 82 -7.43 -2.43 -21.10
C GLN A 82 -6.58 -3.69 -20.83
N PRO A 83 -6.74 -4.77 -21.62
CA PRO A 83 -7.58 -4.90 -22.82
C PRO A 83 -9.06 -5.23 -22.54
N ASP A 84 -9.45 -5.38 -21.27
CA ASP A 84 -10.75 -5.95 -20.88
C ASP A 84 -11.96 -5.02 -21.20
N ASN A 85 -11.74 -3.81 -21.73
CA ASN A 85 -12.72 -2.80 -22.12
C ASN A 85 -13.73 -2.46 -21.01
N VAL A 86 -13.28 -2.41 -19.75
CA VAL A 86 -14.13 -2.05 -18.60
C VAL A 86 -13.83 -0.63 -18.15
N GLN A 87 -14.86 0.20 -17.99
CA GLN A 87 -14.78 1.51 -17.39
C GLN A 87 -15.45 1.50 -16.00
N LEU A 88 -14.72 1.92 -14.98
CA LEU A 88 -15.27 2.20 -13.65
C LEU A 88 -15.39 3.71 -13.46
N LEU A 89 -16.61 4.19 -13.26
CA LEU A 89 -16.90 5.57 -12.92
C LEU A 89 -17.17 5.65 -11.41
N ILE A 90 -16.27 6.31 -10.68
CA ILE A 90 -16.38 6.54 -9.25
C ILE A 90 -17.01 7.91 -9.03
N SER A 91 -17.99 7.97 -8.15
CA SER A 91 -18.75 9.18 -7.80
C SER A 91 -19.15 9.15 -6.32
N ASN A 92 -19.58 10.29 -5.78
CA ASN A 92 -20.02 10.40 -4.38
C ASN A 92 -18.95 9.91 -3.37
N CYS A 93 -17.68 10.24 -3.65
CA CYS A 93 -16.56 9.95 -2.76
C CYS A 93 -15.95 11.27 -2.28
N PRO A 94 -15.56 11.42 -0.99
CA PRO A 94 -14.88 12.62 -0.51
C PRO A 94 -13.63 12.91 -1.37
N SER A 95 -13.54 14.12 -1.91
CA SER A 95 -12.55 14.50 -2.93
C SER A 95 -11.10 14.26 -2.47
N ASP A 96 -10.80 14.49 -1.19
CA ASP A 96 -9.51 14.16 -0.61
C ASP A 96 -9.24 12.66 -0.53
N LYS A 97 -10.21 11.84 -0.08
CA LYS A 97 -10.04 10.37 -0.03
C LYS A 97 -9.86 9.80 -1.44
N LEU A 98 -10.63 10.28 -2.41
CA LEU A 98 -10.51 9.90 -3.82
C LEU A 98 -9.14 10.28 -4.42
N LYS A 99 -8.64 11.48 -4.10
CA LYS A 99 -7.32 11.97 -4.53
C LYS A 99 -6.17 11.11 -3.97
N HIS A 100 -6.26 10.66 -2.72
CA HIS A 100 -5.28 9.75 -2.13
C HIS A 100 -5.34 8.34 -2.71
N PHE A 101 -6.55 7.82 -2.92
CA PHE A 101 -6.78 6.52 -3.55
C PHE A 101 -6.23 6.48 -5.00
N MET A 102 -6.57 7.48 -5.81
CA MET A 102 -6.10 7.61 -7.21
C MET A 102 -4.57 7.72 -7.30
N LYS A 103 -3.93 8.52 -6.43
CA LYS A 103 -2.46 8.58 -6.35
C LYS A 103 -1.83 7.22 -5.99
N THR A 104 -2.40 6.52 -5.01
CA THR A 104 -1.91 5.22 -4.54
C THR A 104 -1.98 4.17 -5.66
N LEU A 105 -3.11 4.13 -6.38
CA LEU A 105 -3.33 3.24 -7.50
C LEU A 105 -2.34 3.52 -8.65
N MET A 106 -2.10 4.79 -8.97
CA MET A 106 -1.13 5.19 -10.01
C MET A 106 0.31 4.77 -9.66
N ILE A 107 0.76 5.03 -8.42
CA ILE A 107 2.10 4.64 -7.94
C ILE A 107 2.27 3.11 -7.95
N LYS A 108 1.28 2.36 -7.47
CA LYS A 108 1.35 0.88 -7.43
C LYS A 108 1.27 0.26 -8.84
N HIS A 109 0.65 0.92 -9.83
CA HIS A 109 0.67 0.49 -11.23
C HIS A 109 2.02 0.75 -11.90
N GLU A 110 2.59 1.95 -11.73
CA GLU A 110 3.93 2.27 -12.25
C GLU A 110 5.00 1.31 -11.69
N ALA A 111 4.99 1.04 -10.38
CA ALA A 111 5.91 0.10 -9.75
C ALA A 111 5.70 -1.37 -10.18
N GLY A 112 4.52 -1.72 -10.69
CA GLY A 112 4.18 -3.09 -11.12
C GLY A 112 4.74 -3.49 -12.49
N LYS A 113 5.04 -2.52 -13.37
CA LYS A 113 5.44 -2.77 -14.77
C LYS A 113 6.77 -3.50 -14.95
N ASN A 114 7.60 -3.58 -13.91
CA ASN A 114 8.93 -4.21 -13.95
C ASN A 114 8.94 -5.69 -13.50
N GLY A 115 7.80 -6.26 -13.12
CA GLY A 115 7.69 -7.69 -12.84
C GLY A 115 7.57 -8.50 -14.14
N LYS A 116 8.35 -9.58 -14.29
CA LYS A 116 8.12 -10.54 -15.39
C LYS A 116 6.69 -11.10 -15.26
N PRO A 117 5.82 -10.99 -16.29
CA PRO A 117 4.48 -11.55 -16.23
C PRO A 117 4.56 -13.08 -16.08
N VAL A 118 3.85 -13.62 -15.10
CA VAL A 118 3.76 -15.08 -14.90
C VAL A 118 2.95 -15.67 -16.05
N ASN A 119 3.56 -16.57 -16.81
CA ASN A 119 2.92 -17.22 -17.97
C ASN A 119 1.67 -18.01 -17.52
N ASP A 120 0.57 -17.94 -18.27
CA ASP A 120 -0.73 -18.47 -17.82
C ASP A 120 -0.72 -20.00 -17.61
N ARG A 121 0.15 -20.73 -18.32
CA ARG A 121 0.42 -22.17 -18.06
C ARG A 121 0.95 -22.41 -16.64
N MET A 122 1.72 -21.47 -16.10
CA MET A 122 2.29 -21.53 -14.75
C MET A 122 1.25 -21.16 -13.69
N LYS A 123 0.25 -20.33 -14.02
CA LYS A 123 -0.89 -20.00 -13.14
C LYS A 123 -1.83 -21.19 -12.93
N LEU A 124 -2.07 -21.98 -13.98
CA LEU A 124 -2.90 -23.19 -13.90
C LEU A 124 -2.24 -24.32 -13.08
N LEU A 125 -0.91 -24.40 -13.09
CA LEU A 125 -0.14 -25.41 -12.35
C LEU A 125 0.11 -25.05 -10.88
N ALA A 126 -0.19 -23.82 -10.45
CA ALA A 126 0.29 -23.29 -9.18
C ALA A 126 -0.35 -23.91 -7.92
N GLY A 127 -1.59 -24.42 -8.00
CA GLY A 127 -2.28 -25.05 -6.86
C GLY A 127 -2.51 -24.15 -5.63
N LEU A 128 -2.25 -22.84 -5.72
CA LEU A 128 -2.39 -21.90 -4.61
C LEU A 128 -3.86 -21.60 -4.29
N PRO A 129 -4.22 -21.42 -3.01
CA PRO A 129 -5.57 -21.00 -2.62
C PRO A 129 -5.81 -19.52 -2.93
N ARG A 130 -6.96 -19.23 -3.57
CA ARG A 130 -7.42 -17.91 -4.03
C ARG A 130 -7.49 -16.87 -2.91
N THR A 131 -6.34 -16.29 -2.60
CA THR A 131 -6.15 -15.32 -1.52
C THR A 131 -5.97 -13.92 -2.09
N PHE A 132 -6.63 -12.95 -1.45
CA PHE A 132 -6.54 -11.53 -1.80
C PHE A 132 -5.83 -10.83 -0.64
N GLU A 133 -4.59 -10.41 -0.86
CA GLU A 133 -3.85 -9.61 0.10
C GLU A 133 -4.14 -8.13 -0.14
N THR A 134 -4.69 -7.45 0.88
CA THR A 134 -4.80 -5.99 0.90
C THR A 134 -3.38 -5.41 0.97
N ILE A 135 -3.02 -4.53 0.04
CA ILE A 135 -1.59 -4.22 -0.20
C ILE A 135 -0.97 -3.46 0.98
N SER A 136 0.21 -3.91 1.41
CA SER A 136 1.07 -3.14 2.32
C SER A 136 1.36 -1.71 1.80
N PRO A 137 1.53 -0.72 2.72
CA PRO A 137 1.85 0.66 2.37
C PRO A 137 3.00 0.81 1.39
N VAL A 138 3.01 1.88 0.59
CA VAL A 138 4.14 2.22 -0.30
C VAL A 138 5.40 2.41 0.56
N GLN A 139 6.45 1.65 0.26
CA GLN A 139 7.70 1.69 1.02
C GLN A 139 8.67 2.72 0.40
N ARG A 140 9.61 3.25 1.18
CA ARG A 140 10.59 4.25 0.69
C ARG A 140 11.38 3.77 -0.53
N LYS A 141 11.72 2.47 -0.54
CA LYS A 141 12.40 1.80 -1.66
C LYS A 141 11.60 1.83 -2.96
N ASP A 142 10.27 1.76 -2.90
CA ASP A 142 9.40 1.88 -4.09
C ASP A 142 9.54 3.27 -4.73
N VAL A 143 9.71 4.32 -3.91
CA VAL A 143 9.81 5.72 -4.34
C VAL A 143 11.23 6.06 -4.83
N GLU A 144 12.25 5.57 -4.15
CA GLU A 144 13.66 5.69 -4.55
C GLU A 144 13.88 5.04 -5.92
N GLN A 145 13.39 3.81 -6.10
CA GLN A 145 13.49 3.06 -7.36
C GLN A 145 12.73 3.73 -8.52
N ALA A 146 11.55 4.33 -8.26
CA ALA A 146 10.82 5.11 -9.25
C ALA A 146 11.54 6.41 -9.66
N ASN A 147 12.23 7.06 -8.72
CA ASN A 147 13.02 8.27 -9.00
C ASN A 147 14.30 7.96 -9.79
N GLU A 148 15.01 6.86 -9.47
CA GLU A 148 16.16 6.40 -10.27
C GLU A 148 15.79 6.09 -11.72
N MET A 149 14.62 5.48 -11.95
CA MET A 149 14.15 5.18 -13.31
C MET A 149 13.82 6.46 -14.10
N ARG A 150 13.27 7.49 -13.44
CA ARG A 150 13.09 8.81 -14.06
C ARG A 150 14.41 9.54 -14.33
N ALA A 151 15.44 9.32 -13.51
CA ALA A 151 16.78 9.84 -13.79
C ALA A 151 17.39 9.17 -15.03
N LYS A 152 17.33 7.83 -15.12
CA LYS A 152 17.86 7.05 -16.25
C LYS A 152 17.20 7.40 -17.58
N ALA A 153 15.88 7.62 -17.58
CA ALA A 153 15.12 8.03 -18.77
C ALA A 153 15.49 9.42 -19.34
N ASN A 154 16.18 10.27 -18.58
CA ASN A 154 16.63 11.59 -19.04
C ASN A 154 18.06 11.58 -19.64
N THR A 155 18.73 10.43 -19.70
CA THR A 155 20.14 10.33 -20.13
C THR A 155 20.36 9.88 -21.57
N GLU A 156 19.31 9.47 -22.30
CA GLU A 156 19.42 8.92 -23.65
C GLU A 156 18.62 9.73 -24.69
N THR A 157 19.17 10.87 -25.14
CA THR A 157 19.41 11.15 -26.58
C THR A 157 20.05 12.54 -26.78
N PRO A 158 21.08 12.67 -27.66
CA PRO A 158 21.73 13.95 -27.93
C PRO A 158 21.24 14.60 -29.25
N VAL A 159 20.92 15.90 -29.24
CA VAL A 159 20.80 16.70 -30.47
C VAL A 159 21.59 18.00 -30.36
N LYS A 160 22.37 18.29 -31.41
CA LYS A 160 23.43 19.30 -31.47
C LYS A 160 22.90 20.73 -31.48
N ARG A 161 23.60 21.64 -30.80
CA ARG A 161 23.53 23.10 -31.06
C ARG A 161 24.21 23.43 -32.39
N LYS A 162 23.55 24.24 -33.23
CA LYS A 162 24.15 25.23 -34.14
C LYS A 162 23.19 26.44 -34.16
N GLY A 163 23.72 27.65 -34.33
CA GLY A 163 22.93 28.89 -34.19
C GLY A 163 23.06 29.86 -35.37
N LEU A 164 22.44 31.03 -35.19
CA LEU A 164 22.61 32.29 -35.93
C LEU A 164 22.25 32.31 -37.44
N SER A 165 21.21 33.07 -37.78
CA SER A 165 21.31 34.22 -38.70
C SER A 165 19.99 35.01 -38.80
N ASN A 166 20.09 36.30 -39.13
CA ASN A 166 18.98 37.28 -39.16
C ASN A 166 18.23 37.28 -40.50
N ARG A 167 16.95 37.71 -40.51
CA ARG A 167 16.40 38.74 -41.43
C ARG A 167 14.93 39.10 -41.16
N GLU A 168 14.65 40.40 -41.16
CA GLU A 168 13.33 41.07 -41.22
C GLU A 168 13.02 41.52 -42.69
N PRO A 169 12.04 42.39 -42.99
CA PRO A 169 10.57 42.32 -42.76
C PRO A 169 9.76 42.65 -44.05
N ASN A 170 8.40 42.64 -43.99
CA ASN A 170 7.38 43.39 -44.80
C ASN A 170 6.05 42.60 -44.88
N LYS A 171 4.82 43.13 -45.11
CA LYS A 171 4.18 44.47 -44.97
C LYS A 171 2.65 44.32 -45.26
N THR A 172 1.79 45.25 -44.80
CA THR A 172 0.44 45.63 -45.36
C THR A 172 -0.69 44.55 -45.41
N ASN A 173 -2.02 44.82 -45.45
CA ASN A 173 -2.94 45.96 -45.15
C ASN A 173 -4.41 45.42 -45.13
N GLY A 174 -5.39 46.10 -44.49
CA GLY A 174 -6.85 45.89 -44.77
C GLY A 174 -7.80 45.83 -43.55
N CYS A 175 -8.98 46.46 -43.64
CA CYS A 175 -9.94 46.73 -42.54
C CYS A 175 -11.40 46.90 -43.11
N PRO A 176 -12.48 47.27 -42.37
CA PRO A 176 -13.31 46.47 -41.43
C PRO A 176 -14.86 46.51 -41.69
N GLN A 177 -15.67 46.08 -40.68
CA GLN A 177 -17.14 46.26 -40.45
C GLN A 177 -18.07 45.06 -40.82
N LYS A 178 -19.17 44.73 -40.09
CA LYS A 178 -20.05 45.50 -39.17
C LYS A 178 -20.66 44.66 -38.01
N ARG A 179 -21.22 45.36 -37.00
CA ARG A 179 -21.87 44.99 -35.71
C ARG A 179 -23.00 43.91 -35.80
N ILE A 180 -23.41 43.21 -34.71
CA ILE A 180 -24.22 43.70 -33.55
C ILE A 180 -23.99 42.95 -32.21
N LYS A 181 -23.79 43.76 -31.14
CA LYS A 181 -24.10 43.67 -29.68
C LYS A 181 -24.54 42.31 -29.06
N ASN A 182 -24.11 41.91 -27.85
CA ASN A 182 -24.12 42.60 -26.53
C ASN A 182 -22.97 42.07 -25.63
N LEU A 183 -22.20 42.89 -24.87
CA LEU A 183 -22.55 43.53 -23.57
C LEU A 183 -22.78 42.46 -22.48
N LEU A 184 -21.96 42.23 -21.43
CA LEU A 184 -20.77 42.88 -20.78
C LEU A 184 -19.77 41.77 -20.33
N PHE A 185 -18.55 41.96 -19.79
CA PHE A 185 -17.75 43.12 -19.33
C PHE A 185 -16.25 42.93 -19.75
N MET A 186 -15.25 43.44 -18.99
CA MET A 186 -13.81 43.22 -19.22
C MET A 186 -13.04 43.04 -17.89
N CYS A 187 -11.88 42.35 -17.91
CA CYS A 187 -10.59 43.05 -17.70
C CYS A 187 -9.36 42.20 -18.07
N GLN A 188 -8.59 42.74 -19.01
CA GLN A 188 -7.16 42.60 -19.31
C GLN A 188 -6.33 41.46 -18.68
N ILE A 189 -5.73 40.67 -19.58
CA ILE A 189 -4.51 39.90 -19.32
C ILE A 189 -3.34 40.89 -19.13
N SER A 190 -2.75 40.91 -17.93
CA SER A 190 -1.42 41.47 -17.69
C SER A 190 -0.43 40.33 -17.47
N GLU A 191 0.70 40.35 -18.18
CA GLU A 191 1.71 39.30 -18.11
C GLU A 191 2.28 39.11 -16.69
N LEU A 192 2.19 37.91 -16.15
CA LEU A 192 2.99 37.48 -15.01
C LEU A 192 3.93 36.35 -15.45
N ARG A 193 5.23 36.67 -15.40
CA ARG A 193 6.36 35.81 -15.77
C ARG A 193 6.35 34.50 -14.96
N PRO A 194 6.98 33.40 -15.46
CA PRO A 194 6.91 32.08 -14.83
C PRO A 194 7.75 31.97 -13.55
N SER A 195 7.32 32.63 -12.47
CA SER A 195 8.00 32.58 -11.17
C SER A 195 7.61 31.33 -10.38
N LYS A 196 8.56 30.39 -10.31
CA LYS A 196 8.66 29.31 -9.31
C LYS A 196 7.54 28.26 -9.38
N LYS A 197 7.86 27.12 -9.99
CA LYS A 197 7.20 25.82 -9.74
C LYS A 197 7.03 25.65 -8.22
N PRO A 198 5.87 25.19 -7.70
CA PRO A 198 5.68 25.02 -6.27
C PRO A 198 6.72 24.03 -5.74
N THR A 199 7.61 24.52 -4.88
CA THR A 199 8.65 23.70 -4.26
C THR A 199 7.97 22.59 -3.46
N LEU A 200 8.31 21.34 -3.75
CA LEU A 200 7.70 20.18 -3.11
C LEU A 200 8.16 20.08 -1.65
N SER A 201 7.50 20.80 -0.75
CA SER A 201 7.62 20.56 0.69
C SER A 201 6.91 19.24 1.02
N MET A 202 7.69 18.25 1.46
CA MET A 202 7.18 16.99 2.00
C MET A 202 6.13 17.27 3.08
N PRO A 203 4.97 16.58 3.11
CA PRO A 203 4.06 16.70 4.25
C PRO A 203 4.84 16.34 5.51
N ARG A 204 4.69 17.14 6.57
CA ARG A 204 5.52 17.05 7.78
C ARG A 204 5.65 15.58 8.21
N GLN A 205 6.89 15.13 8.35
CA GLN A 205 7.17 13.81 8.92
C GLN A 205 6.37 13.71 10.23
N LEU A 206 5.56 12.66 10.37
CA LEU A 206 5.05 12.26 11.68
C LEU A 206 6.26 11.74 12.44
N ASN A 207 6.98 12.69 13.04
CA ASN A 207 8.11 12.42 13.90
C ASN A 207 7.59 11.55 15.04
N LEU A 208 8.23 10.41 15.24
CA LEU A 208 8.08 9.64 16.46
C LEU A 208 8.41 10.57 17.63
N SER A 209 7.72 10.43 18.76
CA SER A 209 8.13 11.13 19.98
C SER A 209 9.57 10.72 20.35
N THR A 210 10.22 11.48 21.23
CA THR A 210 11.56 11.12 21.72
C THR A 210 11.60 9.71 22.30
N GLU A 211 10.55 9.34 23.05
CA GLU A 211 10.35 8.01 23.63
C GLU A 211 10.13 6.93 22.55
N GLN A 212 9.24 7.17 21.59
CA GLN A 212 8.98 6.24 20.48
C GLN A 212 10.23 6.03 19.59
N SER A 213 11.03 7.08 19.42
CA SER A 213 12.31 7.04 18.72
C SER A 213 13.34 6.24 19.51
N LEU A 214 13.40 6.41 20.83
CA LEU A 214 14.26 5.65 21.73
C LEU A 214 13.93 4.16 21.67
N VAL A 215 12.65 3.78 21.77
CA VAL A 215 12.19 2.39 21.63
C VAL A 215 12.60 1.81 20.27
N LEU A 216 12.32 2.52 19.16
CA LEU A 216 12.71 2.06 17.82
C LEU A 216 14.23 1.88 17.70
N SER A 217 15.04 2.81 18.21
CA SER A 217 16.51 2.69 18.16
C SER A 217 17.02 1.53 19.02
N THR A 218 16.38 1.27 20.16
CA THR A 218 16.71 0.16 21.07
C THR A 218 16.40 -1.19 20.41
N VAL A 219 15.24 -1.32 19.76
CA VAL A 219 14.89 -2.52 18.97
C VAL A 219 15.86 -2.72 17.80
N LEU A 220 16.21 -1.66 17.06
CA LEU A 220 17.18 -1.76 15.96
C LEU A 220 18.61 -2.08 16.42
N SER A 221 18.94 -1.86 17.70
CA SER A 221 20.22 -2.30 18.29
C SER A 221 20.25 -3.79 18.66
N GLY A 222 19.18 -4.54 18.40
CA GLY A 222 19.10 -5.99 18.66
C GLY A 222 18.72 -6.38 20.08
N LYS A 223 18.38 -5.41 20.94
CA LYS A 223 17.98 -5.66 22.33
C LYS A 223 16.55 -6.18 22.43
N ASN A 224 16.30 -7.04 23.41
CA ASN A 224 14.94 -7.37 23.84
C ASN A 224 14.31 -6.12 24.47
N VAL A 225 13.07 -5.79 24.08
CA VAL A 225 12.37 -4.59 24.57
C VAL A 225 10.94 -4.96 24.95
N PHE A 226 10.55 -4.58 26.17
CA PHE A 226 9.16 -4.46 26.57
C PHE A 226 8.80 -2.96 26.64
N PHE A 227 7.73 -2.52 26.00
CA PHE A 227 7.23 -1.15 26.08
C PHE A 227 5.71 -1.09 26.25
N THR A 228 5.27 -0.31 27.23
CA THR A 228 3.85 -0.18 27.58
C THR A 228 3.42 1.28 27.61
N GLY A 229 2.14 1.51 27.85
CA GLY A 229 1.53 2.83 27.89
C GLY A 229 0.00 2.74 27.78
N SER A 230 -0.70 3.77 28.23
CA SER A 230 -2.16 3.82 28.24
C SER A 230 -2.79 3.66 26.85
N ALA A 231 -4.11 3.47 26.80
CA ALA A 231 -4.87 3.51 25.55
C ALA A 231 -4.61 4.84 24.80
N GLY A 232 -4.53 4.81 23.48
CA GLY A 232 -4.32 6.00 22.64
C GLY A 232 -2.88 6.51 22.52
N THR A 233 -1.91 6.00 23.28
CA THR A 233 -0.47 6.42 23.23
C THR A 233 0.28 6.04 21.95
N GLY A 234 -0.36 5.36 21.00
CA GLY A 234 0.23 5.03 19.71
C GLY A 234 1.10 3.76 19.67
N LYS A 235 1.00 2.86 20.67
CA LYS A 235 1.75 1.57 20.69
C LYS A 235 1.68 0.81 19.37
N SER A 236 0.48 0.55 18.84
CA SER A 236 0.29 -0.18 17.57
C SER A 236 0.78 0.60 16.34
N PHE A 237 0.89 1.94 16.41
CA PHE A 237 1.53 2.76 15.37
C PHE A 237 3.06 2.60 15.41
N LEU A 238 3.66 2.60 16.61
CA LEU A 238 5.08 2.31 16.79
C LEU A 238 5.42 0.86 16.37
N LEU A 239 4.61 -0.14 16.74
CA LEU A 239 4.78 -1.52 16.30
C LEU A 239 4.79 -1.63 14.77
N LYS A 240 3.83 -1.01 14.06
CA LYS A 240 3.82 -0.96 12.59
C LYS A 240 5.09 -0.31 12.02
N ARG A 241 5.67 0.67 12.72
CA ARG A 241 6.91 1.33 12.32
C ARG A 241 8.15 0.45 12.55
N ILE A 242 8.17 -0.34 13.62
CA ILE A 242 9.18 -1.36 13.95
C ILE A 242 9.13 -2.51 12.93
N ILE A 243 7.96 -3.10 12.69
CA ILE A 243 7.74 -4.16 11.69
C ILE A 243 8.25 -3.71 10.31
N GLY A 244 7.95 -2.47 9.91
CA GLY A 244 8.42 -1.90 8.64
C GLY A 244 9.91 -1.49 8.61
N ALA A 245 10.63 -1.59 9.73
CA ALA A 245 12.07 -1.33 9.82
C ALA A 245 12.91 -2.63 9.93
N LEU A 246 12.32 -3.71 10.45
CA LEU A 246 12.99 -5.00 10.62
C LEU A 246 12.95 -5.87 9.33
N PRO A 247 13.84 -6.87 9.19
CA PRO A 247 13.86 -7.76 8.02
C PRO A 247 12.59 -8.64 7.94
N PRO A 248 11.77 -8.53 6.87
CA PRO A 248 10.45 -9.16 6.83
C PRO A 248 10.47 -10.69 6.74
N LYS A 249 11.59 -11.30 6.32
CA LYS A 249 11.72 -12.77 6.21
C LYS A 249 11.97 -13.48 7.55
N SER A 250 12.33 -12.74 8.60
CA SER A 250 12.72 -13.27 9.91
C SER A 250 12.09 -12.50 11.07
N THR A 251 11.03 -11.75 10.79
CA THR A 251 10.25 -10.97 11.76
C THR A 251 8.83 -11.52 11.78
N TYR A 252 8.40 -12.01 12.93
CA TYR A 252 7.06 -12.58 13.12
C TYR A 252 6.25 -11.63 13.99
N ALA A 253 5.25 -10.97 13.38
CA ALA A 253 4.26 -10.19 14.08
C ALA A 253 3.19 -11.11 14.67
N THR A 254 3.05 -11.12 15.99
CA THR A 254 2.04 -11.92 16.69
C THR A 254 1.26 -11.10 17.71
N ALA A 255 0.10 -11.60 18.09
CA ALA A 255 -0.68 -11.07 19.23
C ALA A 255 -1.41 -12.19 19.97
N SER A 256 -1.92 -11.90 21.17
CA SER A 256 -2.73 -12.82 21.96
C SER A 256 -4.05 -13.21 21.26
N THR A 257 -4.72 -12.25 20.62
CA THR A 257 -6.02 -12.47 19.94
C THR A 257 -5.95 -12.28 18.42
N GLY A 258 -6.85 -12.94 17.69
CA GLY A 258 -6.93 -12.84 16.22
C GLY A 258 -7.23 -11.43 15.71
N VAL A 259 -8.03 -10.65 16.45
CA VAL A 259 -8.38 -9.27 16.07
C VAL A 259 -7.17 -8.34 16.22
N ALA A 260 -6.40 -8.47 17.32
CA ALA A 260 -5.16 -7.73 17.51
C ALA A 260 -4.09 -8.12 16.47
N ALA A 261 -3.94 -9.41 16.19
CA ALA A 261 -3.04 -9.91 15.15
C ALA A 261 -3.36 -9.31 13.77
N CYS A 262 -4.63 -9.31 13.36
CA CYS A 262 -5.09 -8.64 12.14
C CYS A 262 -4.77 -7.14 12.13
N HIS A 263 -4.86 -6.45 13.27
CA HIS A 263 -4.56 -5.02 13.35
C HIS A 263 -3.11 -4.70 13.01
N ILE A 264 -2.14 -5.54 13.41
CA ILE A 264 -0.72 -5.38 13.11
C ILE A 264 -0.26 -6.09 11.82
N GLY A 265 -1.14 -6.84 11.16
CA GLY A 265 -0.81 -7.62 9.96
C GLY A 265 -0.05 -8.92 10.26
N GLY A 266 -0.29 -9.50 11.43
CA GLY A 266 0.35 -10.72 11.94
C GLY A 266 -0.60 -11.90 12.11
N THR A 267 -0.17 -12.88 12.91
CA THR A 267 -0.95 -14.08 13.29
C THR A 267 -1.12 -14.17 14.81
N THR A 268 -1.91 -15.11 15.35
CA THR A 268 -1.94 -15.30 16.81
C THR A 268 -0.68 -15.99 17.31
N LEU A 269 -0.25 -15.69 18.54
CA LEU A 269 0.93 -16.31 19.14
C LEU A 269 0.81 -17.85 19.18
N HIS A 270 -0.39 -18.37 19.46
CA HIS A 270 -0.74 -19.79 19.38
C HIS A 270 -0.55 -20.38 17.96
N ALA A 271 -0.99 -19.67 16.91
CA ALA A 271 -0.86 -20.13 15.53
C ALA A 271 0.58 -20.03 15.00
N PHE A 272 1.38 -19.08 15.48
CA PHE A 272 2.82 -19.05 15.25
C PHE A 272 3.52 -20.25 15.90
N ALA A 273 3.25 -20.48 17.19
CA ALA A 273 3.92 -21.50 17.99
C ALA A 273 3.60 -22.94 17.55
N GLY A 274 2.37 -23.18 17.08
CA GLY A 274 1.91 -24.48 16.57
C GLY A 274 1.67 -25.55 17.64
N ILE A 275 1.69 -25.18 18.92
CA ILE A 275 1.55 -26.10 20.09
C ILE A 275 0.11 -26.26 20.59
N GLY A 276 -0.89 -25.90 19.78
CA GLY A 276 -2.30 -25.93 20.18
C GLY A 276 -2.61 -24.92 21.29
N SER A 277 -3.30 -25.37 22.33
CA SER A 277 -3.63 -24.56 23.52
C SER A 277 -2.47 -24.41 24.52
N GLY A 278 -1.34 -25.08 24.30
CA GLY A 278 -0.22 -25.09 25.25
C GLY A 278 -0.51 -25.76 26.60
N LYS A 279 -1.67 -26.40 26.79
CA LYS A 279 -2.02 -27.14 28.04
C LYS A 279 -1.41 -28.55 28.13
N ALA A 280 -0.80 -29.01 27.04
CA ALA A 280 -0.09 -30.29 26.97
C ALA A 280 1.23 -30.26 27.78
N SER A 281 1.87 -31.43 27.94
CA SER A 281 3.21 -31.50 28.51
C SER A 281 4.23 -30.79 27.63
N LEU A 282 5.36 -30.35 28.20
CA LEU A 282 6.43 -29.68 27.44
C LEU A 282 6.94 -30.56 26.29
N GLU A 283 7.09 -31.87 26.52
CA GLU A 283 7.53 -32.84 25.52
C GLU A 283 6.57 -32.89 24.32
N GLN A 284 5.27 -32.96 24.57
CA GLN A 284 4.24 -32.93 23.52
C GLN A 284 4.25 -31.59 22.78
N CYS A 285 4.42 -30.46 23.48
CA CYS A 285 4.58 -29.16 22.84
C CYS A 285 5.82 -29.08 21.94
N ILE A 286 6.95 -29.67 22.36
CA ILE A 286 8.17 -29.77 21.56
C ILE A 286 7.96 -30.66 20.33
N GLU A 287 7.25 -31.78 20.45
CA GLU A 287 6.90 -32.65 19.31
C GLU A 287 6.05 -31.90 18.27
N LEU A 288 4.99 -31.20 18.73
CA LEU A 288 4.14 -30.36 17.87
C LEU A 288 4.95 -29.26 17.17
N ALA A 289 5.85 -28.60 17.89
CA ALA A 289 6.70 -27.54 17.36
C ALA A 289 7.79 -28.05 16.39
N ASN A 290 8.18 -29.33 16.48
CA ASN A 290 9.13 -29.95 15.55
C ASN A 290 8.53 -30.38 14.20
N ARG A 291 7.19 -30.32 14.03
CA ARG A 291 6.53 -30.59 12.75
C ARG A 291 7.09 -29.68 11.64
N PRO A 292 7.34 -30.17 10.41
CA PRO A 292 8.19 -29.48 9.43
C PRO A 292 7.88 -27.98 9.20
N GLY A 293 6.61 -27.61 9.01
CA GLY A 293 6.22 -26.21 8.80
C GLY A 293 6.35 -25.33 10.05
N VAL A 294 5.98 -25.85 11.22
CA VAL A 294 6.06 -25.13 12.50
C VAL A 294 7.53 -24.93 12.90
N ARG A 295 8.33 -26.00 12.76
CA ARG A 295 9.78 -25.97 12.99
C ARG A 295 10.47 -24.95 12.09
N GLN A 296 10.04 -24.82 10.84
CA GLN A 296 10.59 -23.82 9.93
C GLN A 296 10.36 -22.39 10.47
N HIS A 297 9.17 -22.08 11.02
CA HIS A 297 8.91 -20.78 11.65
C HIS A 297 9.82 -20.51 12.85
N TRP A 298 9.96 -21.49 13.76
CA TRP A 298 10.86 -21.37 14.91
C TRP A 298 12.33 -21.18 14.51
N MET A 299 12.78 -21.84 13.44
CA MET A 299 14.16 -21.72 12.94
C MET A 299 14.44 -20.44 12.15
N SER A 300 13.46 -19.93 11.39
CA SER A 300 13.60 -18.68 10.61
C SER A 300 13.39 -17.42 11.45
N CYS A 301 12.65 -17.51 12.55
CA CYS A 301 12.39 -16.39 13.44
C CYS A 301 13.69 -15.85 14.04
N ARG A 302 13.90 -14.53 13.92
CA ARG A 302 14.94 -13.78 14.63
C ARG A 302 14.36 -12.67 15.50
N HIS A 303 13.19 -12.17 15.14
CA HIS A 303 12.48 -11.13 15.88
C HIS A 303 11.03 -11.61 16.05
N LEU A 304 10.61 -11.80 17.30
CA LEU A 304 9.24 -12.15 17.66
C LEU A 304 8.60 -10.92 18.32
N ILE A 305 7.54 -10.42 17.70
CA ILE A 305 6.74 -9.30 18.19
C ILE A 305 5.46 -9.86 18.81
N ILE A 306 5.11 -9.44 20.03
CA ILE A 306 3.92 -9.92 20.74
C ILE A 306 3.07 -8.74 21.23
N ASP A 307 2.06 -8.34 20.46
CA ASP A 307 1.08 -7.32 20.86
C ASP A 307 0.02 -7.92 21.81
N GLU A 308 -0.56 -7.08 22.67
CA GLU A 308 -1.52 -7.46 23.72
C GLU A 308 -1.04 -8.62 24.62
N ILE A 309 0.24 -8.55 25.06
CA ILE A 309 0.88 -9.52 25.98
C ILE A 309 0.14 -9.67 27.32
N SER A 310 -0.61 -8.66 27.75
CA SER A 310 -1.42 -8.67 28.98
C SER A 310 -2.47 -9.78 29.02
N MET A 311 -2.84 -10.33 27.86
CA MET A 311 -3.76 -11.47 27.72
C MET A 311 -3.05 -12.82 27.56
N VAL A 312 -1.72 -12.88 27.75
CA VAL A 312 -0.93 -14.11 27.65
C VAL A 312 -0.62 -14.63 29.06
N GLU A 313 -1.02 -15.87 29.33
CA GLU A 313 -0.75 -16.55 30.60
C GLU A 313 0.76 -16.82 30.79
N SER A 314 1.28 -16.65 32.01
CA SER A 314 2.71 -16.83 32.31
C SER A 314 3.19 -18.25 32.01
N GLU A 315 2.44 -19.28 32.42
CA GLU A 315 2.77 -20.68 32.15
C GLU A 315 2.89 -20.96 30.63
N PHE A 316 2.03 -20.33 29.82
CA PHE A 316 2.11 -20.44 28.37
C PHE A 316 3.37 -19.76 27.83
N PHE A 317 3.72 -18.58 28.34
CA PHE A 317 4.94 -17.86 27.94
C PHE A 317 6.22 -18.65 28.30
N ASP A 318 6.30 -19.20 29.51
CA ASP A 318 7.42 -20.05 29.94
C ASP A 318 7.53 -21.34 29.11
N LYS A 319 6.39 -21.90 28.69
CA LYS A 319 6.36 -23.08 27.81
C LYS A 319 6.81 -22.76 26.39
N LEU A 320 6.48 -21.57 25.86
CA LEU A 320 7.02 -21.08 24.59
C LEU A 320 8.53 -20.87 24.65
N GLU A 321 9.04 -20.35 25.77
CA GLU A 321 10.46 -20.13 26.04
C GLU A 321 11.23 -21.45 25.95
N ALA A 322 10.78 -22.47 26.69
CA ALA A 322 11.39 -23.81 26.70
C ALA A 322 11.28 -24.53 25.34
N VAL A 323 10.14 -24.41 24.65
CA VAL A 323 9.97 -24.92 23.27
C VAL A 323 10.95 -24.24 22.31
N ALA A 324 11.12 -22.92 22.41
CA ALA A 324 12.03 -22.17 21.54
C ALA A 324 13.48 -22.60 21.72
N ARG A 325 13.96 -22.78 22.96
CA ARG A 325 15.31 -23.32 23.24
C ARG A 325 15.49 -24.70 22.63
N SER A 326 14.54 -25.62 22.88
CA SER A 326 14.61 -27.02 22.44
C SER A 326 14.61 -27.16 20.91
N VAL A 327 13.65 -26.52 20.22
CA VAL A 327 13.51 -26.61 18.75
C VAL A 327 14.72 -26.00 18.04
N ARG A 328 15.28 -24.91 18.59
CA ARG A 328 16.43 -24.19 18.01
C ARG A 328 17.79 -24.71 18.47
N ARG A 329 17.82 -25.58 19.50
CA ARG A 329 19.02 -26.14 20.14
C ARG A 329 19.98 -25.04 20.61
N ARG A 330 19.45 -24.09 21.38
CA ARG A 330 20.19 -22.96 21.96
C ARG A 330 19.71 -22.70 23.38
N ASP A 331 20.64 -22.62 24.33
CA ASP A 331 20.35 -22.34 25.74
C ASP A 331 20.15 -20.84 26.04
N GLU A 332 20.41 -19.98 25.05
CA GLU A 332 20.03 -18.56 25.06
C GLU A 332 18.50 -18.41 25.31
N PRO A 333 18.04 -17.37 26.04
CA PRO A 333 16.62 -17.10 26.23
C PRO A 333 15.83 -17.07 24.91
N PHE A 334 14.68 -17.74 24.87
CA PHE A 334 13.88 -17.95 23.65
C PHE A 334 14.67 -18.54 22.45
N GLY A 335 15.75 -19.28 22.73
CA GLY A 335 16.67 -19.79 21.71
C GLY A 335 17.40 -18.69 20.92
N GLY A 336 17.64 -17.53 21.54
CA GLY A 336 18.29 -16.38 20.90
C GLY A 336 17.39 -15.67 19.87
N ILE A 337 16.07 -15.67 20.10
CA ILE A 337 15.13 -14.82 19.35
C ILE A 337 15.05 -13.47 20.07
N GLN A 338 15.13 -12.37 19.32
CA GLN A 338 14.89 -11.03 19.85
C GLN A 338 13.39 -10.86 20.14
N LEU A 339 13.04 -10.52 21.38
CA LEU A 339 11.67 -10.26 21.81
C LEU A 339 11.35 -8.78 21.78
N ILE A 340 10.18 -8.44 21.22
CA ILE A 340 9.65 -7.08 21.14
C ILE A 340 8.19 -7.16 21.61
N VAL A 341 7.91 -6.57 22.76
CA VAL A 341 6.66 -6.75 23.51
C VAL A 341 6.09 -5.39 23.90
#